data_AF-A0A397SS77-F1
#
_entry.id   AF-A0A397SS77-F1
#
_cell.length_a   1.000
_cell.length_b   1.000
_cell.length_c   1.000
_cell.angle_alpha   90.00
_cell.angle_beta   90.00
_cell.angle_gamma   90.00
#
_symmetry.space_group_name_H-M   'P 1'
#
loop_
_entity.id
_entity.type
_entity.pdbx_description
1 polymer ?
#
loop_
_entity_poly.entity_id
_entity_poly.type
_entity_poly.pdbx_seq_one_letter_code
_entity_poly.pdbx_strand_id
1 'polypeptide(L)'
;MFFLEEYEENLKSVATVNTVQSFWAVYNNIIGPEQLQLRSSLHFMKSGIRPVWEDPHNENGGAWSFRVNKSDSQEVWRELLMLLIGEQFEDVVAKDDDIFGLTVSSRFNSDIFAIWNKNADSHENSKVMNKLQELLEHIELQSPYYKVHKDHAAFKKQDANGKD
;
A
#
# COMPACT_ATOMS: atom_id res chain seq x y z
N MET A 1 7.73 -14.79 16.23
CA MET A 1 6.49 -14.77 17.02
C MET A 1 6.22 -13.34 17.47
N PHE A 2 7.06 -12.74 18.31
CA PHE A 2 6.85 -11.38 18.86
C PHE A 2 6.69 -10.20 17.87
N PHE A 3 7.31 -10.20 16.68
CA PHE A 3 7.26 -9.04 15.78
C PHE A 3 5.95 -8.87 14.98
N LEU A 4 5.14 -9.92 14.82
CA LEU A 4 3.92 -9.87 13.99
C LEU A 4 2.69 -9.53 14.84
N GLU A 5 2.59 -10.12 16.03
CA GLU A 5 1.60 -9.74 17.05
C GLU A 5 1.74 -8.26 17.43
N GLU A 6 2.97 -7.77 17.61
CA GLU A 6 3.20 -6.35 17.91
C GLU A 6 2.80 -5.40 16.77
N TYR A 7 2.88 -5.84 15.50
CA TYR A 7 2.44 -5.01 14.37
C TYR A 7 0.91 -4.89 14.30
N GLU A 8 0.20 -6.01 14.49
CA GLU A 8 -1.27 -5.99 14.54
C GLU A 8 -1.79 -5.20 15.74
N GLU A 9 -1.19 -5.36 16.92
CA GLU A 9 -1.58 -4.62 18.14
C GLU A 9 -1.37 -3.10 18.01
N ASN A 10 -0.44 -2.67 17.16
CA ASN A 10 -0.16 -1.26 16.90
C ASN A 10 -0.98 -0.67 15.74
N LEU A 11 -1.75 -1.49 15.01
CA LEU A 11 -2.59 -1.02 13.91
C LEU A 11 -3.85 -0.33 14.46
N LYS A 12 -3.95 0.98 14.27
CA LYS A 12 -5.08 1.78 14.74
C LYS A 12 -5.85 2.37 13.57
N SER A 13 -7.15 2.07 13.50
CA SER A 13 -8.04 2.74 12.55
C SER A 13 -8.23 4.19 12.97
N VAL A 14 -7.92 5.12 12.06
CA VAL A 14 -8.01 6.57 12.31
C VAL A 14 -9.37 7.10 11.86
N ALA A 15 -9.80 6.74 10.65
CA ALA A 15 -11.05 7.20 10.07
C ALA A 15 -11.52 6.25 8.96
N THR A 16 -12.81 6.33 8.61
CA THR A 16 -13.38 5.74 7.39
C THR A 16 -13.98 6.86 6.55
N VAL A 17 -13.74 6.83 5.25
CA VAL A 17 -14.23 7.83 4.30
C VAL A 17 -15.06 7.14 3.22
N ASN A 18 -16.15 7.78 2.80
CA ASN A 18 -17.07 7.27 1.79
C ASN A 18 -17.55 8.34 0.80
N THR A 19 -17.04 9.57 0.94
CA THR A 19 -17.31 10.71 0.06
C THR A 19 -16.03 11.53 -0.12
N VAL A 20 -15.91 12.25 -1.24
CA VAL A 20 -14.77 13.16 -1.49
C VAL A 20 -14.64 14.21 -0.39
N GLN A 21 -15.75 14.72 0.12
CA GLN A 21 -15.78 15.69 1.22
C GLN A 21 -15.21 15.08 2.52
N SER A 22 -15.63 13.86 2.86
CA SER A 22 -15.09 13.15 4.04
C SER A 22 -13.60 12.84 3.88
N PHE A 23 -13.15 12.50 2.66
CA PHE A 23 -11.74 12.30 2.35
C PHE A 23 -10.92 13.55 2.66
N TRP A 24 -11.29 14.70 2.11
CA TRP A 24 -10.57 15.95 2.36
C TRP A 24 -10.66 16.41 3.81
N ALA A 25 -11.79 16.18 4.48
CA ALA A 25 -11.92 16.45 5.91
C ALA A 25 -10.90 15.63 6.72
N VAL A 26 -10.73 14.34 6.41
CA VAL A 26 -9.73 13.50 7.09
C VAL A 26 -8.31 13.91 6.70
N TYR A 27 -8.00 13.97 5.40
CA TYR A 27 -6.67 14.27 4.87
C TYR A 27 -6.08 15.57 5.46
N ASN A 28 -6.91 16.61 5.58
CA ASN A 28 -6.47 17.91 6.13
C ASN A 28 -6.29 17.94 7.65
N ASN A 29 -6.76 16.93 8.38
CA ASN A 29 -6.73 16.88 9.86
C ASN A 29 -5.86 15.76 10.43
N ILE A 30 -5.21 14.95 9.58
CA ILE A 30 -4.28 13.90 10.00
C ILE A 30 -2.85 14.24 9.59
N ILE A 31 -1.87 13.63 10.25
CA ILE A 31 -0.46 13.75 9.85
C ILE A 31 -0.22 13.06 8.51
N GLY A 32 0.60 13.68 7.67
CA GLY A 32 1.10 13.09 6.44
C GLY A 32 2.40 12.29 6.63
N PRO A 33 2.92 11.68 5.54
CA PRO A 33 4.16 10.92 5.57
C PRO A 33 5.36 11.71 6.09
N GLU A 34 5.40 13.02 5.81
CA GLU A 34 6.48 13.94 6.18
C GLU A 34 6.62 14.13 7.70
N GLN A 35 5.59 13.76 8.47
CA GLN A 35 5.55 13.84 9.93
C GLN A 35 5.60 12.46 10.62
N LEU A 36 5.72 11.37 9.85
CA LEU A 36 5.78 10.03 10.41
C LEU A 36 7.10 9.76 11.13
N GLN A 37 6.98 9.20 12.34
CA GLN A 37 8.13 8.68 13.07
C GLN A 37 8.80 7.55 12.27
N LEU A 38 10.11 7.43 12.41
CA LEU A 38 10.90 6.39 11.76
C LEU A 38 10.32 5.00 12.09
N ARG A 39 10.18 4.14 11.07
CA ARG A 39 9.56 2.79 11.15
C ARG A 39 8.05 2.80 11.41
N SER A 40 7.37 3.93 11.32
CA SER A 40 5.90 3.99 11.28
C SER A 40 5.38 3.98 9.84
N SER A 41 4.11 3.60 9.69
CA SER A 41 3.43 3.50 8.40
C SER A 41 2.03 4.12 8.45
N LEU A 42 1.59 4.68 7.33
CA LEU A 42 0.19 5.03 7.08
C LEU A 42 -0.39 4.08 6.04
N HIS A 43 -1.65 3.71 6.23
CA HIS A 43 -2.38 2.79 5.37
C HIS A 43 -3.71 3.41 4.98
N PHE A 44 -4.03 3.35 3.70
CA PHE A 44 -5.34 3.67 3.16
C PHE A 44 -5.86 2.44 2.42
N MET A 45 -6.86 1.77 3.00
CA MET A 45 -7.34 0.47 2.54
C MET A 45 -8.84 0.54 2.26
N LYS A 46 -9.33 -0.25 1.30
CA LYS A 46 -10.76 -0.49 1.13
C LYS A 46 -11.33 -1.08 2.44
N SER A 47 -12.56 -0.70 2.76
CA SER A 47 -13.19 -1.06 4.03
C SER A 47 -13.23 -2.58 4.23
N GLY A 48 -12.87 -3.03 5.42
CA GLY A 48 -12.85 -4.46 5.77
C GLY A 48 -11.58 -5.21 5.38
N ILE A 49 -10.64 -4.59 4.67
CA ILE A 49 -9.35 -5.20 4.32
C ILE A 49 -8.25 -4.63 5.21
N ARG A 50 -7.57 -5.50 5.95
CA ARG A 50 -6.44 -5.12 6.80
C ARG A 50 -5.13 -5.16 5.99
N PRO A 51 -4.17 -4.25 6.22
CA PRO A 51 -2.84 -4.24 5.59
C PRO A 51 -1.91 -5.28 6.26
N VAL A 52 -2.41 -6.48 6.48
CA VAL A 52 -1.71 -7.58 7.15
C VAL A 52 -1.79 -8.81 6.26
N TRP A 53 -0.74 -9.62 6.27
CA TRP A 53 -0.64 -10.75 5.36
C TRP A 53 -1.64 -11.86 5.73
N GLU A 54 -2.11 -11.90 6.98
CA GLU A 54 -3.13 -12.82 7.49
C GLU A 54 -4.56 -12.51 7.00
N ASP A 55 -4.79 -11.35 6.37
CA ASP A 55 -6.09 -11.05 5.78
C ASP A 55 -6.33 -11.95 4.55
N PRO A 56 -7.42 -12.73 4.50
CA PRO A 56 -7.71 -13.60 3.35
C PRO A 56 -7.77 -12.86 2.00
N HIS A 57 -8.11 -11.56 2.00
CA HIS A 57 -8.11 -10.76 0.78
C HIS A 57 -6.71 -10.53 0.21
N ASN A 58 -5.68 -10.63 1.05
CA ASN A 58 -4.30 -10.38 0.67
C ASN A 58 -3.58 -11.64 0.20
N GLU A 59 -4.13 -12.83 0.44
CA GLU A 59 -3.47 -14.10 0.20
C GLU A 59 -3.02 -14.28 -1.27
N ASN A 60 -3.90 -14.00 -2.22
CA ASN A 60 -3.61 -14.15 -3.66
C ASN A 60 -3.05 -12.87 -4.29
N GLY A 61 -2.87 -11.83 -3.48
CA GLY A 61 -2.47 -10.51 -3.92
C GLY A 61 -0.97 -10.29 -3.92
N GLY A 62 -0.61 -9.06 -4.23
CA GLY A 62 0.74 -8.56 -4.07
C GLY A 62 0.75 -7.05 -3.91
N ALA A 63 1.94 -6.48 -4.05
CA ALA A 63 2.09 -5.04 -4.08
C ALA A 63 3.24 -4.59 -4.98
N TRP A 64 3.00 -3.53 -5.76
CA TRP A 64 4.08 -2.75 -6.36
C TRP A 64 4.72 -1.89 -5.28
N SER A 65 6.01 -2.05 -5.05
CA SER A 65 6.77 -1.30 -4.07
C SER A 65 7.88 -0.49 -4.72
N PHE A 66 8.04 0.74 -4.26
CA PHE A 66 9.09 1.65 -4.70
C PHE A 66 9.47 2.60 -3.57
N ARG A 67 10.65 3.22 -3.70
CA ARG A 67 11.16 4.22 -2.77
C ARG A 67 11.07 5.61 -3.38
N VAL A 68 10.85 6.60 -2.55
CA VAL A 68 10.94 8.02 -2.93
C VAL A 68 11.72 8.78 -1.86
N ASN A 69 12.29 9.93 -2.24
CA ASN A 69 12.94 10.78 -1.26
C ASN A 69 11.91 11.31 -0.25
N LYS A 70 12.38 11.61 0.97
CA LYS A 70 11.49 12.14 2.03
C LYS A 70 10.83 13.45 1.66
N SER A 71 11.52 14.30 0.88
CA SER A 71 10.97 15.57 0.37
C SER A 71 9.74 15.36 -0.51
N ASP A 72 9.67 14.24 -1.20
CA ASP A 72 8.67 13.99 -2.25
C ASP A 72 7.49 13.18 -1.69
N SER A 73 7.62 12.64 -0.47
CA SER A 73 6.68 11.68 0.10
C SER A 73 5.28 12.26 0.32
N GLN A 74 5.18 13.53 0.72
CA GLN A 74 3.88 14.20 0.90
C GLN A 74 3.12 14.32 -0.43
N GLU A 75 3.81 14.70 -1.50
CA GLU A 75 3.23 14.84 -2.83
C GLU A 75 2.80 13.49 -3.39
N VAL A 76 3.70 12.50 -3.35
CA VAL A 76 3.42 11.14 -3.82
C VAL A 76 2.22 10.54 -3.07
N TRP A 77 2.16 10.71 -1.75
CA TRP A 77 1.01 10.24 -0.96
C TRP A 77 -0.30 10.90 -1.38
N ARG A 78 -0.32 12.22 -1.61
CA ARG A 78 -1.50 12.93 -2.08
C ARG A 78 -1.97 12.41 -3.45
N GLU A 79 -1.06 12.36 -4.42
CA GLU A 79 -1.38 11.98 -5.81
C GLU A 79 -1.90 10.54 -5.89
N LEU A 80 -1.28 9.60 -5.18
CA LEU A 80 -1.73 8.21 -5.14
C LEU A 80 -3.08 8.05 -4.44
N LEU A 81 -3.34 8.80 -3.36
CA LEU A 81 -4.65 8.80 -2.74
C LEU A 81 -5.71 9.36 -3.69
N MET A 82 -5.41 10.41 -4.47
CA MET A 82 -6.33 10.95 -5.47
C MET A 82 -6.63 9.92 -6.58
N LEU A 83 -5.63 9.18 -7.05
CA LEU A 83 -5.87 8.07 -8.00
C LEU A 83 -6.80 7.01 -7.41
N LEU A 84 -6.62 6.65 -6.13
CA LEU A 84 -7.45 5.64 -5.47
C LEU A 84 -8.90 6.09 -5.32
N ILE A 85 -9.15 7.26 -4.72
CA ILE A 85 -10.53 7.73 -4.50
C ILE A 85 -11.24 8.11 -5.81
N GLY A 86 -10.47 8.36 -6.87
CA GLY A 86 -10.97 8.61 -8.22
C GLY A 86 -11.18 7.33 -9.03
N GLU A 87 -10.91 6.14 -8.48
CA GLU A 87 -11.00 4.84 -9.17
C GLU A 87 -10.18 4.82 -10.48
N GLN A 88 -9.03 5.48 -10.50
CA GLN A 88 -8.22 5.68 -11.70
C GLN A 88 -7.25 4.52 -11.98
N PHE A 89 -7.36 3.39 -11.27
CA PHE A 89 -6.54 2.20 -11.52
C PHE A 89 -7.24 1.13 -12.36
N GLU A 90 -8.57 1.20 -12.52
CA GLU A 90 -9.37 0.18 -13.22
C GLU A 90 -8.93 -0.07 -14.68
N ASP A 91 -8.37 0.95 -15.34
CA ASP A 91 -7.91 0.90 -16.73
C ASP A 91 -6.49 0.34 -16.90
N VAL A 92 -5.74 0.22 -15.79
CA VAL A 92 -4.33 -0.20 -15.79
C VAL A 92 -4.08 -1.51 -15.05
N VAL A 93 -5.12 -2.15 -14.53
CA VAL A 93 -5.07 -3.51 -13.96
C VAL A 93 -5.88 -4.50 -14.81
N ALA A 94 -5.70 -5.80 -14.59
CA ALA A 94 -6.51 -6.81 -15.27
C ALA A 94 -7.97 -6.78 -14.78
N LYS A 95 -8.90 -7.30 -15.60
CA LYS A 95 -10.35 -7.27 -15.33
C LYS A 95 -10.75 -7.96 -14.02
N ASP A 96 -9.98 -8.96 -13.59
CA ASP A 96 -10.18 -9.73 -12.37
C ASP A 96 -9.29 -9.27 -11.20
N ASP A 97 -8.48 -8.23 -11.42
CA ASP A 97 -7.65 -7.59 -10.42
C ASP A 97 -8.29 -6.29 -9.92
N ASP A 98 -7.88 -5.84 -8.74
CA ASP A 98 -8.38 -4.63 -8.10
C ASP A 98 -7.33 -4.06 -7.15
N ILE A 99 -7.19 -2.74 -7.13
CA ILE A 99 -6.35 -2.05 -6.15
C ILE A 99 -7.18 -1.80 -4.90
N PHE A 100 -6.76 -2.39 -3.78
CA PHE A 100 -7.51 -2.28 -2.53
C PHE A 100 -6.76 -1.51 -1.44
N GLY A 101 -5.51 -1.12 -1.67
CA GLY A 101 -4.72 -0.49 -0.62
C GLY A 101 -3.51 0.30 -1.10
N LEU A 102 -3.16 1.30 -0.31
CA LEU A 102 -1.91 2.04 -0.40
C LEU A 102 -1.28 2.14 0.98
N THR A 103 0.02 1.92 1.03
CA THR A 103 0.82 2.08 2.24
C THR A 103 2.02 2.96 1.95
N VAL A 104 2.34 3.85 2.88
CA VAL A 104 3.62 4.55 2.96
C VAL A 104 4.28 4.21 4.28
N SER A 105 5.58 3.89 4.22
CA SER A 105 6.35 3.44 5.38
C SER A 105 7.61 4.28 5.53
N SER A 106 7.72 5.00 6.64
CA SER A 106 8.85 5.88 6.92
C SER A 106 10.12 5.05 7.17
N ARG A 107 11.19 5.31 6.40
CA ARG A 107 12.53 4.74 6.66
C ARG A 107 13.55 5.85 6.84
N PHE A 108 14.81 5.48 7.05
CA PHE A 108 15.85 6.42 7.46
C PHE A 108 16.18 7.43 6.34
N ASN A 109 16.44 6.94 5.13
CA ASN A 109 16.88 7.77 4.00
C ASN A 109 15.78 8.07 2.96
N SER A 110 14.76 7.20 2.89
CA SER A 110 13.67 7.28 1.91
C SER A 110 12.42 6.70 2.53
N ASP A 111 11.26 6.98 1.93
CA ASP A 111 10.02 6.33 2.33
C ASP A 111 9.63 5.30 1.28
N ILE A 112 9.05 4.19 1.75
CA ILE A 112 8.66 3.07 0.89
C ILE A 112 7.15 3.14 0.68
N PHE A 113 6.74 3.24 -0.57
CA PHE A 113 5.36 3.12 -0.99
C PHE A 113 5.07 1.68 -1.42
N ALA A 114 3.85 1.23 -1.17
CA ALA A 114 3.32 -0.05 -1.61
C ALA A 114 1.86 0.11 -2.04
N ILE A 115 1.57 -0.23 -3.30
CA ILE A 115 0.21 -0.26 -3.86
C ILE A 115 -0.23 -1.72 -3.92
N TRP A 116 -1.32 -2.05 -3.23
CA TRP A 116 -1.77 -3.41 -2.96
C TRP A 116 -2.87 -3.82 -3.92
N ASN A 117 -2.73 -4.99 -4.54
CA ASN A 117 -3.70 -5.54 -5.47
C ASN A 117 -4.10 -6.98 -5.16
N LYS A 118 -5.27 -7.36 -5.65
CA LYS A 118 -5.96 -8.61 -5.34
C LYS A 118 -5.35 -9.82 -6.03
N ASN A 119 -4.87 -9.68 -7.26
CA ASN A 119 -4.41 -10.80 -8.09
C ASN A 119 -2.95 -10.60 -8.51
N ALA A 120 -2.04 -11.31 -7.84
CA ALA A 120 -0.63 -11.27 -8.18
C ALA A 120 -0.26 -11.89 -9.53
N ASP A 121 -1.04 -12.84 -10.05
CA ASP A 121 -0.73 -13.49 -11.33
C ASP A 121 -0.90 -12.52 -12.51
N SER A 122 -1.67 -11.45 -12.32
CA SER A 122 -1.96 -10.44 -13.35
C SER A 122 -0.96 -9.28 -13.38
N HIS A 123 -0.01 -9.20 -12.44
CA HIS A 123 0.81 -8.00 -12.25
C HIS A 123 1.71 -7.66 -13.45
N GLU A 124 2.23 -8.67 -14.15
CA GLU A 124 3.11 -8.51 -15.32
C GLU A 124 2.43 -7.80 -16.49
N ASN A 125 1.10 -7.95 -16.60
CA ASN A 125 0.29 -7.33 -17.65
C ASN A 125 -0.29 -5.97 -17.22
N SER A 126 -0.07 -5.55 -15.98
CA SER A 126 -0.56 -4.25 -15.49
C SER A 126 0.25 -3.10 -16.07
N LYS A 127 -0.35 -1.91 -16.11
CA LYS A 127 0.29 -0.64 -16.45
C LYS A 127 0.42 0.29 -15.26
N VAL A 128 0.25 -0.22 -14.03
CA VAL A 128 0.29 0.58 -12.79
C VAL A 128 1.55 1.42 -12.72
N MET A 129 2.73 0.81 -12.86
CA MET A 129 4.00 1.54 -12.78
C MET A 129 4.19 2.55 -13.90
N ASN A 130 3.70 2.28 -15.11
CA ASN A 130 3.75 3.25 -16.22
C ASN A 130 2.88 4.48 -15.90
N LYS A 131 1.66 4.26 -15.38
CA LYS A 131 0.77 5.34 -14.94
C LYS A 131 1.42 6.20 -13.85
N LEU A 132 2.15 5.58 -12.91
CA LEU A 132 2.87 6.32 -11.88
C LEU A 132 4.04 7.14 -12.44
N GLN A 133 4.80 6.60 -13.39
CA GLN A 133 5.89 7.31 -14.04
C GLN A 133 5.40 8.51 -14.84
N GLU A 134 4.22 8.40 -15.49
CA GLU A 134 3.58 9.52 -16.19
C GLU A 134 3.05 10.58 -15.20
N LEU A 135 2.40 10.16 -14.12
CA LEU A 135 1.84 11.08 -13.12
C LEU A 135 2.92 11.82 -12.30
N LEU A 136 4.00 11.11 -11.98
CA LEU A 136 5.08 11.57 -11.10
C LEU A 136 6.37 11.80 -11.90
N GLU A 137 6.27 12.33 -13.12
CA GLU A 137 7.40 12.46 -14.05
C GLU A 137 8.59 13.26 -13.49
N HIS A 138 8.34 14.15 -12.53
CA HIS A 138 9.35 14.96 -11.84
C HIS A 138 9.94 14.29 -10.59
N ILE A 139 9.46 13.11 -10.21
CA ILE A 139 9.87 12.38 -8.99
C ILE A 139 10.52 11.05 -9.37
N GLU A 140 11.71 10.80 -8.84
CA GLU A 140 12.40 9.53 -9.05
C GLU A 140 11.76 8.40 -8.22
N LEU A 141 11.17 7.42 -8.91
CA LEU A 141 10.72 6.17 -8.28
C LEU A 141 11.89 5.18 -8.18
N GLN A 142 12.51 5.12 -7.01
CA GLN A 142 13.73 4.36 -6.78
C GLN A 142 13.42 2.87 -6.53
N SER A 143 14.20 2.01 -7.19
CA SER A 143 14.16 0.54 -7.02
C SER A 143 12.74 -0.04 -7.04
N PRO A 144 11.93 0.20 -8.08
CA PRO A 144 10.60 -0.39 -8.16
C PRO A 144 10.69 -1.91 -8.30
N TYR A 145 9.85 -2.64 -7.58
CA TYR A 145 9.70 -4.08 -7.70
C TYR A 145 8.28 -4.50 -7.34
N TYR A 146 7.87 -5.68 -7.81
CA TYR A 146 6.62 -6.30 -7.40
C TYR A 146 6.88 -7.38 -6.36
N LYS A 147 6.00 -7.47 -5.36
CA LYS A 147 6.08 -8.46 -4.29
C LYS A 147 4.79 -9.26 -4.20
N VAL A 148 4.86 -10.54 -4.53
CA VAL A 148 3.78 -11.49 -4.26
C VAL A 148 3.67 -11.71 -2.76
N HIS A 149 2.46 -11.65 -2.20
CA HIS A 149 2.27 -11.80 -0.77
C HIS A 149 2.63 -13.21 -0.28
N LYS A 150 2.24 -14.27 -1.00
CA LYS A 150 2.55 -15.67 -0.66
C LYS A 150 4.05 -15.95 -0.51
N ASP A 151 4.89 -15.24 -1.25
CA ASP A 151 6.35 -15.42 -1.19
C ASP A 151 6.98 -14.77 0.04
N HIS A 152 6.22 -13.97 0.78
CA HIS A 152 6.69 -13.35 2.01
C HIS A 152 7.08 -14.42 3.04
N ALA A 153 8.22 -14.23 3.71
CA ALA A 153 8.70 -15.10 4.79
C ALA A 153 7.74 -15.21 6.00
N ALA A 154 6.63 -14.45 6.02
CA ALA A 154 5.62 -14.50 7.06
C ALA A 154 4.56 -15.58 6.71
N PHE A 155 4.11 -15.63 5.45
CA PHE A 155 3.26 -16.70 4.91
C PHE A 155 3.92 -18.08 5.02
N LYS A 156 5.19 -18.20 4.63
CA LYS A 156 5.94 -19.47 4.70
C LYS A 156 6.05 -20.06 6.11
N LYS A 157 5.79 -19.27 7.17
CA LYS A 157 5.80 -19.75 8.57
C LYS A 157 4.45 -20.28 9.04
N GLN A 158 3.33 -19.89 8.44
CA GLN A 158 2.01 -20.43 8.80
C GLN A 158 1.80 -21.85 8.25
N ASP A 159 2.24 -22.12 7.02
CA ASP A 159 2.15 -23.45 6.41
C ASP A 159 2.93 -24.53 7.17
N ALA A 160 3.98 -24.13 7.90
CA ALA A 160 4.81 -25.02 8.70
C ALA A 160 4.18 -25.40 10.07
N ASN A 161 3.20 -24.63 10.56
CA ASN A 161 2.54 -24.86 11.85
C ASN A 161 1.15 -25.51 11.71
N GLY A 162 0.69 -25.81 10.49
CA GLY A 162 -0.63 -26.39 10.20
C GLY A 162 -0.63 -27.90 9.91
N LYS A 163 0.47 -28.60 10.19
CA LYS A 163 0.55 -30.07 10.09
C LYS A 163 0.97 -30.65 11.42
N ASP A 164 0.01 -30.82 12.32
CA ASP A 164 -0.03 -31.83 13.37
C ASP A 164 -1.50 -32.25 13.59
#